data_AF-A0A830GNW6-F1
#
_entry.id   AF-A0A830GNW6-F1
#
_cell.length_a   1.000
_cell.length_b   1.000
_cell.length_c   1.000
_cell.angle_alpha   90.00
_cell.angle_beta   90.00
_cell.angle_gamma   90.00
#
_symmetry.space_group_name_H-M   'P 1'
#
loop_
_entity.id
_entity.type
_entity.pdbx_description
1 polymer ?
#
loop_
_entity_poly.entity_id
_entity_poly.type
_entity_poly.pdbx_seq_one_letter_code
_entity_poly.pdbx_strand_id
1 'polypeptide(L)'
;MDRSLDVGHVAETLPNLWQALEDPRLRPFGLVGGVGLLAVGAVLSLAPTSGTSAFWSNAVAATLVFVGVPLFCLGLAAREPASDSWFHIGVDLSTKQRQAVAIGTFCITLAPIVMVLGSPLGLKTVVLATAATMTFVGSALILTGFVAWTAETLAEPGSN
;
A
#
# COMPACT_ATOMS: atom_id res chain seq x y z
N MET A 1 -17.19 -8.13 -26.08
CA MET A 1 -16.49 -6.94 -25.56
C MET A 1 -17.23 -6.55 -24.27
N ASP A 2 -16.49 -6.05 -23.27
CA ASP A 2 -16.82 -5.93 -21.83
C ASP A 2 -16.34 -7.10 -20.95
N ARG A 3 -15.03 -7.36 -20.99
CA ARG A 3 -14.29 -7.93 -19.84
C ARG A 3 -13.69 -6.78 -19.05
N SER A 4 -14.57 -6.02 -18.40
CA SER A 4 -14.21 -5.16 -17.29
C SER A 4 -13.51 -6.03 -16.24
N LEU A 5 -12.44 -5.50 -15.64
CA LEU A 5 -11.74 -6.07 -14.51
C LEU A 5 -12.71 -6.34 -13.36
N ASP A 6 -13.30 -7.53 -13.32
CA ASP A 6 -14.20 -7.92 -12.25
C ASP A 6 -13.36 -8.19 -10.99
N VAL A 7 -13.25 -7.14 -10.18
CA VAL A 7 -12.57 -7.12 -8.87
C VAL A 7 -13.06 -8.27 -7.98
N GLY A 8 -14.28 -8.78 -8.23
CA GLY A 8 -14.85 -9.94 -7.58
C GLY A 8 -14.06 -11.24 -7.75
N HIS A 9 -13.51 -11.49 -8.95
CA HIS A 9 -12.82 -12.76 -9.24
C HIS A 9 -11.38 -12.78 -8.70
N VAL A 10 -10.73 -11.61 -8.65
CA VAL A 10 -9.41 -11.47 -8.03
C VAL A 10 -9.52 -11.59 -6.50
N ALA A 11 -10.58 -11.09 -5.88
CA ALA A 11 -10.77 -11.19 -4.42
C ALA A 11 -11.03 -12.63 -3.92
N GLU A 12 -11.65 -13.51 -4.72
CA GLU A 12 -11.93 -14.91 -4.31
C GLU A 12 -10.68 -15.80 -4.23
N THR A 13 -9.60 -15.44 -4.94
CA THR A 13 -8.33 -16.20 -4.94
C THR A 13 -7.33 -15.71 -3.89
N LEU A 14 -7.73 -14.73 -3.08
CA LEU A 14 -6.85 -13.97 -2.22
C LEU A 14 -7.04 -14.37 -0.74
N PRO A 15 -5.96 -14.46 0.06
CA PRO A 15 -6.04 -14.85 1.47
C PRO A 15 -6.96 -13.92 2.26
N ASN A 16 -7.73 -14.51 3.18
CA ASN A 16 -8.80 -13.82 3.87
C ASN A 16 -8.22 -12.96 5.03
N LEU A 17 -7.93 -11.68 4.75
CA LEU A 17 -7.38 -10.71 5.70
C LEU A 17 -8.46 -9.86 6.40
N TRP A 18 -9.73 -10.25 6.27
CA TRP A 18 -10.89 -9.50 6.72
C TRP A 18 -10.83 -9.09 8.20
N GLN A 19 -10.50 -10.03 9.10
CA GLN A 19 -10.44 -9.75 10.55
C GLN A 19 -9.39 -8.69 10.92
N ALA A 20 -8.28 -8.62 10.19
CA ALA A 20 -7.25 -7.60 10.44
C ALA A 20 -7.66 -6.22 9.92
N LEU A 21 -8.48 -6.16 8.86
CA LEU A 21 -8.98 -4.93 8.25
C LEU A 21 -10.16 -4.30 8.99
N GLU A 22 -10.83 -5.09 9.83
CA GLU A 22 -11.89 -4.61 10.73
C GLU A 22 -11.34 -3.98 12.02
N ASP A 23 -10.05 -4.11 12.32
CA ASP A 23 -9.47 -3.50 13.52
C ASP A 23 -9.48 -1.96 13.39
N PRO A 24 -10.22 -1.23 14.25
CA PRO A 24 -10.32 0.23 14.19
C PRO A 24 -8.97 0.93 14.43
N ARG A 25 -7.97 0.23 15.01
CA ARG A 25 -6.62 0.76 15.24
C ARG A 25 -5.76 0.75 13.98
N LEU A 26 -6.14 -0.02 12.96
CA LEU A 26 -5.37 -0.14 11.72
C LEU A 26 -5.32 1.19 10.97
N ARG A 27 -6.40 1.97 11.03
CA ARG A 27 -6.51 3.27 10.36
C ARG A 27 -5.55 4.33 10.91
N PRO A 28 -5.57 4.68 12.21
CA PRO A 28 -4.62 5.65 12.75
C PRO A 28 -3.18 5.15 12.63
N PHE A 29 -2.94 3.84 12.78
CA PHE A 29 -1.60 3.27 12.61
C PHE A 29 -1.10 3.40 11.17
N GLY A 30 -1.93 3.06 10.19
CA GLY A 30 -1.63 3.17 8.76
C GLY A 30 -1.39 4.62 8.33
N LEU A 31 -2.28 5.53 8.74
CA LEU A 31 -2.20 6.94 8.37
C LEU A 31 -1.04 7.65 9.05
N VAL A 32 -0.95 7.60 10.39
CA VAL A 32 0.10 8.31 11.13
C VAL A 32 1.46 7.65 10.89
N GLY A 33 1.51 6.32 10.89
CA GLY A 33 2.73 5.57 10.61
C GLY A 33 3.23 5.78 9.19
N GLY A 34 2.33 5.68 8.20
CA GLY A 34 2.67 5.90 6.79
C GLY A 34 3.16 7.33 6.53
N VAL A 35 2.43 8.35 7.02
CA VAL A 35 2.84 9.75 6.90
C VAL A 35 4.17 10.02 7.62
N GLY A 36 4.36 9.45 8.82
CA GLY A 36 5.60 9.59 9.58
C GLY A 36 6.81 9.02 8.82
N LEU A 37 6.68 7.82 8.25
CA LEU A 37 7.73 7.20 7.44
C LEU A 37 8.04 8.06 6.20
N LEU A 38 7.02 8.59 5.52
CA LEU A 38 7.21 9.46 4.35
C LEU A 38 7.89 10.78 4.72
N ALA A 39 7.51 11.39 5.84
CA ALA A 39 8.12 12.63 6.32
C ALA A 39 9.61 12.42 6.66
N VAL A 40 9.95 11.34 7.36
CA VAL A 40 11.35 11.00 7.66
C VAL A 40 12.13 10.70 6.38
N GLY A 41 11.53 9.95 5.44
CA GLY A 41 12.15 9.69 4.13
C GLY A 41 12.44 10.96 3.35
N ALA A 42 11.48 11.89 3.29
CA ALA A 42 11.65 13.18 2.62
C ALA A 42 12.76 14.02 3.27
N VAL A 43 12.81 14.09 4.60
CA VAL A 43 13.88 14.81 5.33
C VAL A 43 15.25 14.20 5.02
N LEU A 44 15.36 12.88 4.98
CA LEU A 44 16.62 12.19 4.65
C LEU A 44 17.06 12.42 3.18
N SER A 45 16.11 12.50 2.24
CA SER A 45 16.41 12.85 0.85
C SER A 45 16.87 14.30 0.66
N LEU A 46 16.43 15.21 1.54
CA LEU A 46 16.81 16.63 1.50
C LEU A 46 18.04 16.95 2.36
N ALA A 47 18.53 15.98 3.14
CA ALA A 47 19.67 16.18 4.02
C ALA A 47 20.95 16.46 3.21
N PRO A 48 21.72 17.51 3.55
CA PRO A 48 22.93 17.88 2.84
C PRO A 48 24.05 16.88 3.18
N THR A 49 24.04 15.76 2.48
CA THR A 49 24.95 14.63 2.67
C THR A 49 25.84 14.49 1.42
N SER A 50 27.06 13.96 1.58
CA SER A 50 28.02 13.81 0.49
C SER A 50 28.72 12.45 0.51
N GLY A 51 29.13 11.98 -0.66
CA GLY A 51 29.81 10.69 -0.84
C GLY A 51 28.98 9.52 -0.33
N THR A 52 29.61 8.60 0.42
CA THR A 52 28.98 7.39 0.94
C THR A 52 27.76 7.68 1.85
N SER A 53 27.76 8.80 2.58
CA SER A 53 26.64 9.17 3.45
C SER A 53 25.36 9.50 2.67
N ALA A 54 25.50 10.14 1.49
CA ALA A 54 24.37 10.45 0.62
C ALA A 54 23.74 9.19 0.03
N PHE A 55 24.56 8.21 -0.34
CA PHE A 55 24.07 6.92 -0.82
C PHE A 55 23.19 6.23 0.22
N TRP A 56 23.67 6.12 1.47
CA TRP A 56 22.90 5.49 2.54
C TRP A 56 21.66 6.29 2.93
N SER A 57 21.74 7.64 2.97
CA SER A 57 20.58 8.49 3.23
C SER A 57 19.48 8.26 2.19
N ASN A 58 19.86 8.21 0.90
CA ASN A 58 18.92 7.95 -0.19
C ASN A 58 18.38 6.51 -0.18
N ALA A 59 19.19 5.52 0.15
CA ALA A 59 18.74 4.13 0.24
C ALA A 59 17.73 3.95 1.39
N VAL A 60 17.98 4.56 2.54
CA VAL A 60 17.05 4.56 3.68
C VAL A 60 15.79 5.34 3.33
N ALA A 61 15.91 6.53 2.74
CA ALA A 61 14.77 7.34 2.31
C ALA A 61 13.88 6.57 1.32
N ALA A 62 14.47 5.94 0.31
CA ALA A 62 13.75 5.11 -0.65
C ALA A 62 13.01 3.95 0.05
N THR A 63 13.66 3.27 0.99
CA THR A 63 13.04 2.18 1.76
C THR A 63 11.87 2.68 2.60
N LEU A 64 12.01 3.84 3.26
CA LEU A 64 10.96 4.46 4.06
C LEU A 64 9.75 4.87 3.21
N VAL A 65 9.97 5.41 2.02
CA VAL A 65 8.89 5.71 1.06
C VAL A 65 8.23 4.41 0.59
N PHE A 66 9.04 3.39 0.29
CA PHE A 66 8.57 2.11 -0.22
C PHE A 66 7.71 1.33 0.78
N VAL A 67 7.94 1.50 2.09
CA VAL A 67 7.08 0.94 3.15
C VAL A 67 5.96 1.90 3.53
N GLY A 68 6.24 3.20 3.58
CA GLY A 68 5.32 4.24 4.04
C GLY A 68 4.10 4.43 3.13
N VAL A 69 4.28 4.40 1.81
CA VAL A 69 3.15 4.52 0.87
C VAL A 69 2.15 3.36 1.03
N PRO A 70 2.57 2.08 0.98
CA PRO A 70 1.65 0.97 1.25
C PRO A 70 0.96 1.04 2.61
N LEU A 71 1.70 1.42 3.66
CA LEU A 71 1.16 1.52 5.02
C LEU A 71 0.08 2.62 5.12
N PHE A 72 0.31 3.74 4.42
CA PHE A 72 -0.67 4.81 4.27
C PHE A 72 -1.91 4.34 3.48
N CYS A 73 -1.72 3.66 2.35
CA CYS A 73 -2.79 3.07 1.56
C CYS A 73 -3.63 2.06 2.37
N LEU A 74 -2.98 1.23 3.20
CA LEU A 74 -3.65 0.32 4.11
C LEU A 74 -4.47 1.07 5.17
N GLY A 75 -3.95 2.18 5.69
CA GLY A 75 -4.68 3.05 6.62
C GLY A 75 -5.94 3.65 5.99
N LEU A 76 -5.87 4.08 4.73
CA LEU A 76 -7.04 4.56 3.98
C LEU A 76 -8.03 3.43 3.68
N ALA A 77 -7.56 2.21 3.43
CA ALA A 77 -8.41 1.04 3.22
C ALA A 77 -8.96 0.44 4.52
N ALA A 78 -8.50 0.87 5.68
CA ALA A 78 -9.06 0.45 6.96
C ALA A 78 -10.47 1.03 7.14
N ARG A 79 -11.30 0.32 7.92
CA ARG A 79 -12.70 0.70 8.16
C ARG A 79 -12.83 2.17 8.57
N GLU A 80 -13.72 2.87 7.87
CA GLU A 80 -14.06 4.26 8.16
C GLU A 80 -14.59 4.37 9.61
N PRO A 81 -14.03 5.27 10.45
CA PRO A 81 -14.52 5.50 11.79
C PRO A 81 -15.78 6.37 11.75
N ALA A 82 -16.48 6.46 12.88
CA ALA A 82 -17.64 7.33 13.03
C ALA A 82 -17.31 8.79 12.67
N SER A 83 -18.33 9.54 12.22
CA SER A 83 -18.19 10.88 11.64
C SER A 83 -17.67 11.95 12.61
N ASP A 84 -17.67 11.66 13.91
CA ASP A 84 -17.10 12.47 14.99
C ASP A 84 -15.59 12.24 15.19
N SER A 85 -14.99 11.25 14.50
CA SER A 85 -13.57 10.93 14.60
C SER A 85 -12.69 11.80 13.69
N TRP A 86 -11.52 12.18 14.19
CA TRP A 86 -10.51 12.94 13.42
C TRP A 86 -9.91 12.16 12.25
N PHE A 87 -10.12 10.84 12.22
CA PHE A 87 -9.66 9.96 11.15
C PHE A 87 -10.76 9.64 10.13
N HIS A 88 -11.92 10.31 10.23
CA HIS A 88 -12.96 10.28 9.21
C HIS A 88 -12.50 11.13 8.02
N ILE A 89 -12.26 10.49 6.88
CA ILE A 89 -11.72 11.08 5.64
C ILE A 89 -12.74 10.95 4.49
N GLY A 90 -13.79 10.15 4.68
CA GLY A 90 -14.83 9.90 3.67
C GLY A 90 -14.44 8.83 2.65
N VAL A 91 -13.51 7.94 3.00
CA VAL A 91 -12.98 6.89 2.13
C VAL A 91 -13.50 5.54 2.61
N ASP A 92 -14.74 5.21 2.21
CA ASP A 92 -15.39 3.95 2.59
C ASP A 92 -15.30 2.91 1.46
N LEU A 93 -14.23 2.13 1.44
CA LEU A 93 -14.05 1.05 0.48
C LEU A 93 -14.94 -0.14 0.87
N SER A 94 -15.49 -0.83 -0.13
CA SER A 94 -16.17 -2.12 0.08
C SER A 94 -15.19 -3.21 0.55
N THR A 95 -15.72 -4.27 1.16
CA THR A 95 -14.91 -5.40 1.67
C THR A 95 -13.90 -5.93 0.66
N LYS A 96 -14.32 -6.09 -0.60
CA LYS A 96 -13.45 -6.62 -1.67
C LYS A 96 -12.35 -5.63 -2.05
N GLN A 97 -12.67 -4.34 -2.13
CA GLN A 97 -11.70 -3.29 -2.43
C GLN A 97 -10.66 -3.16 -1.31
N ARG A 98 -11.07 -3.23 -0.04
CA ARG A 98 -10.15 -3.25 1.11
C ARG A 98 -9.20 -4.43 1.07
N GLN A 99 -9.70 -5.61 0.72
CA GLN A 99 -8.89 -6.82 0.61
C GLN A 99 -7.85 -6.71 -0.51
N ALA A 100 -8.20 -6.12 -1.66
CA ALA A 100 -7.26 -5.86 -2.74
C ALA A 100 -6.14 -4.90 -2.30
N VAL A 101 -6.47 -3.78 -1.63
CA VAL A 101 -5.46 -2.83 -1.12
C VAL A 101 -4.58 -3.47 -0.05
N ALA A 102 -5.13 -4.28 0.84
CA ALA A 102 -4.40 -4.94 1.91
C ALA A 102 -3.37 -5.93 1.38
N ILE A 103 -3.76 -6.72 0.39
CA ILE A 103 -2.88 -7.71 -0.23
C ILE A 103 -1.84 -7.03 -1.10
N GLY A 104 -2.25 -5.99 -1.83
CA GLY A 104 -1.31 -5.18 -2.59
C GLY A 104 -0.25 -4.57 -1.68
N THR A 105 -0.65 -4.06 -0.51
CA THR A 105 0.25 -3.54 0.52
C THR A 105 1.19 -4.63 1.03
N PHE A 106 0.65 -5.80 1.36
CA PHE A 106 1.45 -6.94 1.81
C PHE A 106 2.50 -7.36 0.77
N CYS A 107 2.12 -7.48 -0.50
CA CYS A 107 3.04 -7.78 -1.59
C CYS A 107 4.18 -6.75 -1.71
N ILE A 108 3.87 -5.46 -1.63
CA ILE A 108 4.90 -4.41 -1.70
C ILE A 108 5.82 -4.49 -0.48
N THR A 109 5.28 -4.60 0.74
CA THR A 109 6.10 -4.66 1.96
C THR A 109 7.00 -5.90 2.04
N LEU A 110 6.63 -7.01 1.39
CA LEU A 110 7.45 -8.22 1.29
C LEU A 110 8.62 -8.11 0.30
N ALA A 111 8.51 -7.29 -0.74
CA ALA A 111 9.55 -7.15 -1.77
C ALA A 111 10.96 -6.85 -1.21
N PRO A 112 11.16 -5.90 -0.27
CA PRO A 112 12.48 -5.67 0.34
C PRO A 112 12.96 -6.85 1.19
N ILE A 113 12.05 -7.58 1.85
CA ILE A 113 12.39 -8.78 2.63
C ILE A 113 12.94 -9.87 1.70
N VAL A 114 12.27 -10.09 0.55
CA VAL A 114 12.72 -11.01 -0.49
C VAL A 114 14.10 -10.61 -1.03
N MET A 115 14.34 -9.31 -1.24
CA MET A 115 15.66 -8.83 -1.66
C MET A 115 16.76 -9.14 -0.64
N VAL A 116 16.51 -8.91 0.65
CA VAL A 116 17.47 -9.17 1.74
C VAL A 116 17.76 -10.67 1.88
N LEU A 117 16.72 -11.51 1.88
CA LEU A 117 16.87 -12.96 2.05
C LEU A 117 17.46 -13.65 0.81
N GLY A 118 17.18 -13.13 -0.38
CA GLY A 118 17.63 -13.72 -1.64
C GLY A 118 19.07 -13.35 -2.03
N SER A 119 19.56 -12.18 -1.61
CA SER A 119 20.94 -11.73 -1.86
C SER A 119 22.04 -12.73 -1.44
N PRO A 120 22.00 -13.34 -0.24
CA PRO A 120 23.02 -14.31 0.19
C PRO A 120 23.02 -15.64 -0.59
N LEU A 121 21.95 -15.95 -1.34
CA LEU A 121 21.84 -17.20 -2.13
C LEU A 121 22.44 -17.08 -3.55
N GLY A 122 23.01 -15.93 -3.91
CA GLY A 122 23.66 -15.72 -5.21
C GLY A 122 22.71 -15.57 -6.42
N LEU A 123 21.39 -15.66 -6.20
CA LEU A 123 20.34 -15.61 -7.23
C LEU A 123 19.87 -14.18 -7.55
N LYS A 124 20.82 -13.25 -7.74
CA LYS A 124 20.56 -11.80 -7.80
C LYS A 124 19.48 -11.41 -8.80
N THR A 125 19.47 -12.00 -9.99
CA THR A 125 18.49 -11.69 -11.05
C THR A 125 17.08 -12.22 -10.74
N VAL A 126 16.97 -13.44 -10.20
CA VAL A 126 15.67 -14.04 -9.85
C VAL A 126 15.06 -13.32 -8.68
N VAL A 127 15.85 -12.99 -7.67
CA VAL A 127 15.42 -12.26 -6.47
C VAL A 127 14.94 -10.85 -6.84
N LEU A 128 15.68 -10.16 -7.72
CA LEU A 128 15.29 -8.85 -8.24
C LEU A 128 13.98 -8.94 -9.05
N ALA A 129 13.85 -9.94 -9.92
CA ALA A 129 12.64 -10.15 -10.72
C ALA A 129 11.42 -10.46 -9.85
N THR A 130 11.57 -11.30 -8.83
CA THR A 130 10.49 -11.62 -7.88
C THR A 130 10.06 -10.40 -7.08
N ALA A 131 11.02 -9.63 -6.54
CA ALA A 131 10.72 -8.41 -5.80
C ALA A 131 10.05 -7.35 -6.69
N ALA A 132 10.52 -7.18 -7.93
CA ALA A 132 9.91 -6.28 -8.91
C ALA A 132 8.47 -6.72 -9.26
N THR A 133 8.25 -8.02 -9.47
CA THR A 133 6.92 -8.57 -9.77
C THR A 133 5.97 -8.38 -8.59
N MET A 134 6.40 -8.64 -7.35
CA MET A 134 5.60 -8.38 -6.14
C MET A 134 5.22 -6.91 -6.00
N THR A 135 6.15 -6.01 -6.30
CA THR A 135 5.91 -4.57 -6.25
C THR A 135 4.90 -4.14 -7.31
N PHE A 136 5.05 -4.66 -8.54
CA PHE A 136 4.16 -4.36 -9.66
C PHE A 136 2.74 -4.87 -9.41
N VAL A 137 2.61 -6.16 -9.06
CA VAL A 137 1.33 -6.78 -8.72
C VAL A 137 0.69 -6.08 -7.53
N GLY A 138 1.48 -5.79 -6.49
CA GLY A 138 0.97 -5.10 -5.31
C GLY A 138 0.47 -3.69 -5.60
N SER A 139 1.19 -2.94 -6.43
CA SER A 139 0.77 -1.59 -6.86
C SER A 139 -0.50 -1.65 -7.70
N ALA A 140 -0.60 -2.61 -8.62
CA ALA A 140 -1.80 -2.81 -9.43
C ALA A 140 -3.03 -3.13 -8.57
N LEU A 141 -2.88 -3.97 -7.54
CA LEU A 141 -3.96 -4.30 -6.62
C LEU A 141 -4.42 -3.10 -5.78
N ILE A 142 -3.48 -2.31 -5.24
CA ILE A 142 -3.79 -1.06 -4.53
C ILE A 142 -4.57 -0.10 -5.44
N LEU A 143 -4.04 0.14 -6.65
CA LEU A 143 -4.68 1.03 -7.62
C LEU A 143 -6.08 0.52 -8.00
N THR A 144 -6.24 -0.79 -8.21
CA THR A 144 -7.54 -1.37 -8.55
C THR A 144 -8.57 -1.12 -7.46
N GLY A 145 -8.20 -1.31 -6.18
CA GLY A 145 -9.09 -1.06 -5.05
C GLY A 145 -9.55 0.40 -4.97
N PHE A 146 -8.64 1.36 -5.12
CA PHE A 146 -8.98 2.78 -5.07
C PHE A 146 -9.70 3.27 -6.33
N VAL A 147 -9.31 2.82 -7.52
CA VAL A 147 -9.98 3.20 -8.78
C VAL A 147 -11.41 2.69 -8.79
N ALA A 148 -11.65 1.45 -8.35
CA ALA A 148 -13.00 0.90 -8.21
C ALA A 148 -13.86 1.75 -7.27
N TRP A 149 -13.33 2.14 -6.11
CA TRP A 149 -14.00 3.03 -5.18
C TRP A 149 -14.31 4.41 -5.79
N THR A 150 -13.34 5.03 -6.47
CA THR A 150 -13.58 6.33 -7.15
C THR A 150 -14.62 6.22 -8.25
N ALA A 151 -14.64 5.10 -8.98
CA ALA A 151 -15.61 4.86 -10.04
C ALA A 151 -17.03 4.68 -9.48
N GLU A 152 -17.19 3.94 -8.39
CA GLU A 152 -18.48 3.81 -7.68
C GLU A 152 -18.96 5.16 -7.14
N THR A 153 -18.07 5.91 -6.46
CA THR A 153 -18.40 7.22 -5.88
C THR A 153 -18.79 8.26 -6.95
N LEU A 154 -18.17 8.22 -8.13
CA LEU A 154 -18.51 9.12 -9.25
C LEU A 154 -19.73 8.65 -10.04
N ALA A 155 -20.03 7.34 -10.03
CA ALA A 155 -21.17 6.75 -10.72
C ALA A 155 -22.46 6.93 -9.92
N GLU A 156 -22.40 7.11 -8.60
CA GLU A 156 -23.51 7.61 -7.79
C GLU A 156 -23.85 9.03 -8.25
N PRO A 157 -24.92 9.22 -9.06
CA PRO A 157 -25.31 10.55 -9.48
C PRO A 157 -25.81 11.25 -8.23
N GLY A 158 -25.33 12.48 -7.98
CA GLY A 158 -25.73 13.29 -6.84
C GLY A 158 -27.21 13.13 -6.52
N SER A 159 -27.49 12.55 -5.35
CA SER A 159 -28.80 12.62 -4.72
C SER A 159 -29.04 14.07 -4.32
N ASN A 160 -29.54 14.85 -5.29
CA ASN A 160 -30.45 15.95 -4.99
C ASN A 160 -31.80 15.37 -4.56
#